data_AF-A0AAW1XLG0-F1
#
_entry.id   AF-A0AAW1XLG0-F1
#
_cell.length_a   1.000
_cell.length_b   1.000
_cell.length_c   1.000
_cell.angle_alpha   90.00
_cell.angle_beta   90.00
_cell.angle_gamma   90.00
#
_symmetry.space_group_name_H-M   'P 1'
#
loop_
_entity.id
_entity.type
_entity.pdbx_description
1 polymer ?
#
loop_
_entity_poly.entity_id
_entity_poly.type
_entity_poly.pdbx_seq_one_letter_code
_entity_poly.pdbx_strand_id
1 'polypeptide(L)'
;MAVLMQGDHRVPVGFRFRPNEEELLCYYLRSKINGESFPSGLVHNCNVYGDQEPWHVWEAYKDPLDQETNELYFFTDQPKKMRSLTNRRVGTGTWRGENTGKKVHASGSGRVIGSRTKFLYMKPGSVQDGRWLMHELELDESLLHRKDEVKEKRYLLCILRKIEEKKDRKRGRDEGQ
;
A
#
# COMPACT_ATOMS: atom_id res chain seq x y z
N MET A 1 15.64 -6.65 -10.52
CA MET A 1 16.75 -6.30 -9.60
C MET A 1 16.65 -4.81 -9.27
N ALA A 2 15.64 -4.41 -8.51
CA ALA A 2 15.65 -3.09 -7.89
C ALA A 2 16.76 -3.09 -6.83
N VAL A 3 17.92 -2.54 -7.16
CA VAL A 3 18.98 -2.35 -6.19
C VAL A 3 18.58 -1.17 -5.32
N LEU A 4 18.39 -1.46 -4.03
CA LEU A 4 18.30 -0.44 -2.99
C LEU A 4 19.59 0.37 -2.98
N MET A 5 19.55 1.59 -3.53
CA MET A 5 20.67 2.52 -3.52
C MET A 5 20.51 3.50 -2.35
N GLN A 6 21.23 3.22 -1.26
CA GLN A 6 21.73 4.26 -0.36
C GLN A 6 23.25 4.23 -0.46
N GLY A 7 23.92 5.38 -0.34
CA GLY A 7 25.36 5.56 -0.59
C GLY A 7 26.22 4.36 -0.20
N ASP A 8 27.05 3.90 -1.14
CA ASP A 8 28.06 2.81 -1.06
C ASP A 8 27.70 1.47 -0.35
N HIS A 9 26.46 1.25 0.11
CA HIS A 9 26.08 0.05 0.84
C HIS A 9 25.24 -0.89 -0.02
N ARG A 10 25.89 -1.94 -0.56
CA ARG A 10 25.22 -3.02 -1.29
C ARG A 10 24.35 -3.82 -0.32
N VAL A 11 23.04 -3.83 -0.54
CA VAL A 11 22.13 -4.66 0.25
C VAL A 11 22.43 -6.15 -0.01
N PRO A 12 22.57 -6.99 1.04
CA PRO A 12 22.84 -8.41 0.87
C PRO A 12 21.77 -9.12 0.04
N VAL A 13 22.19 -10.15 -0.70
CA VAL A 13 21.27 -11.05 -1.39
C VAL A 13 20.31 -11.68 -0.37
N GLY A 14 19.02 -11.70 -0.72
CA GLY A 14 17.96 -12.25 0.14
C GLY A 14 17.29 -11.22 1.05
N PHE A 15 17.78 -9.97 1.11
CA PHE A 15 17.05 -8.90 1.79
C PHE A 15 15.69 -8.64 1.11
N ARG A 16 14.65 -8.43 1.92
CA ARG A 16 13.29 -8.15 1.45
C ARG A 16 12.73 -6.94 2.17
N PHE A 17 12.03 -6.12 1.42
CA PHE A 17 11.27 -5.02 1.99
C PHE A 17 9.99 -5.55 2.65
N ARG A 18 9.95 -5.57 3.97
CA ARG A 18 8.79 -6.00 4.78
C ARG A 18 8.55 -5.02 5.93
N PRO A 19 8.18 -3.78 5.62
CA PRO A 19 8.00 -2.75 6.64
C PRO A 19 6.74 -3.04 7.47
N ASN A 20 6.77 -2.65 8.73
CA ASN A 20 5.57 -2.58 9.56
C ASN A 20 4.84 -1.22 9.36
N GLU A 21 3.63 -1.09 9.93
CA GLU A 21 2.84 0.14 9.77
C GLU A 21 3.52 1.39 10.35
N GLU A 22 4.26 1.24 11.45
CA GLU A 22 5.01 2.33 12.07
C GLU A 22 6.17 2.80 11.19
N GLU A 23 6.91 1.88 10.58
CA GLU A 23 7.96 2.20 9.60
C GLU A 23 7.37 2.89 8.36
N LEU A 24 6.26 2.37 7.82
CA LEU A 24 5.56 2.99 6.68
C LEU A 24 5.11 4.42 6.99
N LEU A 25 4.53 4.66 8.16
CA LEU A 25 4.05 5.98 8.57
C LEU A 25 5.20 6.93 8.94
N CYS A 26 6.01 6.55 9.92
CA CYS A 26 6.98 7.44 10.56
C CYS A 26 8.28 7.59 9.77
N TYR A 27 8.67 6.58 8.98
CA TYR A 27 9.92 6.62 8.20
C TYR A 27 9.69 6.91 6.72
N TYR A 28 8.70 6.29 6.06
CA TYR A 28 8.48 6.54 4.63
C TYR A 28 7.54 7.72 4.38
N LEU A 29 6.32 7.68 4.90
CA LEU A 29 5.29 8.69 4.59
C LEU A 29 5.63 10.06 5.20
N ARG A 30 6.05 10.11 6.46
CA ARG A 30 6.48 11.36 7.10
C ARG A 30 7.67 11.99 6.37
N SER A 31 8.71 11.21 6.05
CA SER A 31 9.87 11.72 5.31
C SER A 31 9.46 12.26 3.94
N LYS A 32 8.56 11.56 3.22
CA LYS A 32 7.98 12.03 1.96
C LYS A 32 7.27 13.37 2.09
N ILE A 33 6.46 13.55 3.14
CA ILE A 33 5.73 14.80 3.39
C ILE A 33 6.68 15.94 3.77
N ASN A 34 7.72 15.65 4.56
CA ASN A 34 8.70 16.63 5.00
C ASN A 34 9.77 16.96 3.95
N GLY A 35 9.81 16.23 2.83
CA GLY A 35 10.89 16.35 1.83
C GLY A 35 12.25 15.83 2.33
N GLU A 36 12.24 14.94 3.32
CA GLU A 36 13.43 14.29 3.86
C GLU A 36 13.88 13.13 2.95
N SER A 37 15.16 12.77 3.00
CA SER A 37 15.71 11.65 2.23
C SER A 37 15.35 10.30 2.86
N PHE A 38 14.97 9.33 2.03
CA PHE A 38 14.70 7.94 2.42
C PHE A 38 15.12 7.00 1.26
N PRO A 39 15.25 5.67 1.50
CA PRO A 39 15.59 4.71 0.46
C PRO A 39 14.62 4.80 -0.73
N SER A 40 15.17 5.09 -1.91
CA SER A 40 14.39 5.17 -3.14
C SER A 40 14.12 3.77 -3.71
N GLY A 41 13.09 3.64 -4.56
CA GLY A 41 12.79 2.40 -5.27
C GLY A 41 11.96 1.37 -4.51
N LEU A 42 11.67 1.58 -3.22
CA LEU A 42 10.81 0.69 -2.42
C LEU A 42 9.34 1.09 -2.40
N VAL A 43 9.07 2.40 -2.40
CA VAL A 43 7.72 2.97 -2.40
C VAL A 43 7.61 3.88 -3.63
N HIS A 44 6.72 3.54 -4.55
CA HIS A 44 6.59 4.21 -5.85
C HIS A 44 5.60 5.38 -5.78
N ASN A 45 5.73 6.40 -6.62
CA ASN A 45 4.69 7.41 -6.76
C ASN A 45 3.67 6.92 -7.80
N CYS A 46 2.42 6.71 -7.40
CA CYS A 46 1.35 6.28 -8.30
C CYS A 46 0.01 6.79 -7.79
N ASN A 47 -0.80 7.39 -8.67
CA ASN A 47 -2.18 7.71 -8.35
C ASN A 47 -3.03 6.43 -8.39
N VAL A 48 -3.09 5.70 -7.29
CA VAL A 48 -3.86 4.45 -7.14
C VAL A 48 -5.39 4.66 -7.23
N TYR A 49 -5.82 5.92 -7.21
CA TYR A 49 -7.22 6.35 -7.38
C TYR A 49 -7.51 6.93 -8.76
N GLY A 50 -6.57 6.83 -9.69
CA GLY A 50 -6.74 7.32 -11.06
C GLY A 50 -7.62 6.40 -11.93
N ASP A 51 -7.30 6.37 -13.22
CA ASP A 51 -8.12 5.68 -14.22
C ASP A 51 -7.71 4.21 -14.45
N GLN A 52 -6.62 3.77 -13.81
CA GLN A 52 -6.08 2.42 -13.99
C GLN A 52 -6.63 1.45 -12.94
N GLU A 53 -7.14 0.30 -13.38
CA GLU A 53 -7.53 -0.76 -12.47
C GLU A 53 -6.32 -1.40 -11.75
N PRO A 54 -6.53 -1.99 -10.54
CA PRO A 54 -5.43 -2.46 -9.70
C PRO A 54 -4.53 -3.52 -10.33
N TRP A 55 -5.04 -4.38 -11.20
CA TRP A 55 -4.19 -5.36 -11.89
C TRP A 55 -3.26 -4.71 -12.92
N HIS A 56 -3.68 -3.63 -13.58
CA HIS A 56 -2.81 -2.89 -14.48
C HIS A 56 -1.70 -2.18 -13.70
N VAL A 57 -2.04 -1.58 -12.55
CA VAL A 57 -1.05 -1.01 -11.63
C VAL A 57 -0.09 -2.11 -11.15
N TRP A 58 -0.59 -3.25 -10.72
CA TRP A 58 0.23 -4.35 -10.26
C TRP A 58 1.22 -4.85 -11.32
N GLU A 59 0.76 -5.11 -12.54
CA GLU A 59 1.62 -5.58 -13.63
C GLU A 59 2.69 -4.55 -14.03
N ALA A 60 2.42 -3.25 -13.86
CA ALA A 60 3.38 -2.20 -14.16
C ALA A 60 4.53 -2.09 -13.14
N TYR A 61 4.30 -2.48 -11.88
CA TYR A 61 5.25 -2.24 -10.77
C TYR A 61 5.79 -3.51 -10.11
N LYS A 62 5.18 -4.68 -10.30
CA LYS A 62 5.71 -5.94 -9.75
C LYS A 62 7.12 -6.22 -10.31
N ASP A 63 8.04 -6.69 -9.47
CA ASP A 63 9.32 -7.22 -9.96
C ASP A 63 9.05 -8.66 -10.48
N PRO A 64 9.25 -8.95 -11.78
CA PRO A 64 9.01 -10.29 -12.33
C PRO A 64 9.95 -11.36 -11.74
N LEU A 65 11.07 -10.95 -11.13
CA LEU A 65 12.02 -11.84 -10.47
C LEU A 65 11.68 -12.04 -8.99
N ASP A 66 10.79 -11.21 -8.43
CA ASP A 66 10.34 -11.33 -7.05
C ASP A 66 8.95 -11.98 -6.96
N GLN A 67 8.96 -13.31 -6.91
CA GLN A 67 7.74 -14.11 -6.79
C GLN A 67 7.23 -14.24 -5.34
N GLU A 68 7.99 -13.78 -4.36
CA GLU A 68 7.63 -13.89 -2.94
C GLU A 68 6.96 -12.61 -2.40
N THR A 69 7.30 -11.46 -2.99
CA THR A 69 6.71 -10.18 -2.60
C THR A 69 5.30 -10.07 -3.15
N ASN A 70 4.34 -10.19 -2.23
CA ASN A 70 2.91 -10.15 -2.52
C ASN A 70 2.29 -8.76 -2.29
N GLU A 71 3.10 -7.72 -2.10
CA GLU A 71 2.66 -6.38 -1.77
C GLU A 71 3.47 -5.32 -2.55
N LEU A 72 2.79 -4.29 -3.02
CA LEU A 72 3.39 -3.12 -3.64
C LEU A 72 3.02 -1.87 -2.84
N TYR A 73 3.97 -0.96 -2.70
CA TYR A 73 3.84 0.22 -1.85
C TYR A 73 3.84 1.48 -2.71
N PHE A 74 2.85 2.35 -2.49
CA PHE A 74 2.64 3.54 -3.30
C PHE A 74 2.44 4.79 -2.43
N PHE A 75 3.11 5.88 -2.78
CA PHE A 75 2.67 7.22 -2.43
C PHE A 75 1.62 7.69 -3.42
N THR A 76 0.46 8.11 -2.91
CA THR A 76 -0.59 8.77 -3.69
C THR A 76 -0.92 10.11 -3.08
N ASP A 77 -1.27 11.09 -3.92
CA ASP A 77 -1.84 12.34 -3.43
C ASP A 77 -3.20 12.04 -2.77
N GLN A 78 -3.45 12.63 -1.60
CA GLN A 78 -4.76 12.58 -0.95
C GLN A 78 -5.74 13.38 -1.82
N PRO A 79 -6.87 12.76 -2.24
CA PRO A 79 -7.83 13.45 -3.09
C PRO A 79 -8.41 14.67 -2.36
N LYS A 80 -8.26 15.89 -2.92
CA LYS A 80 -8.83 17.13 -2.36
C LYS A 80 -10.35 17.06 -2.15
N LYS A 81 -11.05 16.30 -3.00
CA LYS A 81 -12.48 16.00 -2.87
C LYS A 81 -12.70 14.50 -3.01
N MET A 82 -12.89 13.86 -1.88
CA MET A 82 -13.25 12.46 -1.81
C MET A 82 -14.77 12.34 -1.86
N ARG A 83 -15.35 11.93 -3.00
CA ARG A 83 -16.82 11.84 -3.16
C ARG A 83 -17.46 10.90 -2.14
N SER A 84 -16.74 9.87 -1.69
CA SER A 84 -17.15 8.98 -0.61
C SER A 84 -15.94 8.45 0.14
N LEU A 85 -16.03 8.43 1.46
CA LEU A 85 -15.02 7.87 2.36
C LEU A 85 -14.95 6.33 2.27
N THR A 86 -16.01 5.71 1.76
CA THR A 86 -16.18 4.25 1.74
C THR A 86 -16.23 3.68 0.33
N ASN A 87 -16.49 4.47 -0.71
CA ASN A 87 -16.51 3.99 -2.09
C ASN A 87 -15.73 4.92 -3.00
N ARG A 88 -14.73 4.37 -3.71
CA ARG A 88 -13.86 5.14 -4.62
C ARG A 88 -13.88 4.48 -5.98
N ARG A 89 -14.50 5.14 -6.96
CA ARG A 89 -14.50 4.65 -8.34
C ARG A 89 -13.10 4.79 -8.93
N VAL A 90 -12.61 3.72 -9.55
CA VAL A 90 -11.28 3.64 -10.19
C VAL A 90 -11.44 2.84 -11.47
N GLY A 91 -11.03 3.42 -12.60
CA GLY A 91 -11.32 2.88 -13.93
C GLY A 91 -12.79 2.47 -14.08
N THR A 92 -13.01 1.18 -14.33
CA THR A 92 -14.35 0.59 -14.52
C THR A 92 -14.92 -0.12 -13.29
N GLY A 93 -14.26 -0.06 -12.13
CA GLY A 93 -14.70 -0.67 -10.88
C GLY A 93 -14.70 0.29 -9.69
N THR A 94 -14.69 -0.24 -8.47
CA THR A 94 -14.80 0.55 -7.24
C THR A 94 -14.06 -0.09 -6.07
N TRP A 95 -13.21 0.68 -5.41
CA TRP A 95 -12.72 0.35 -4.08
C TRP A 95 -13.83 0.55 -3.04
N ARG A 96 -14.18 -0.52 -2.33
CA ARG A 96 -15.12 -0.51 -1.21
C ARG A 96 -14.35 -0.60 0.11
N GLY A 97 -14.54 0.37 0.97
CA GLY A 97 -13.90 0.50 2.27
C GLY A 97 -14.44 -0.52 3.26
N GLU A 98 -13.53 -1.24 3.88
CA GLU A 98 -13.74 -2.12 5.03
C GLU A 98 -12.91 -1.56 6.18
N ASN A 99 -13.46 -1.51 7.40
CA ASN A 99 -12.70 -1.12 8.60
C ASN A 99 -11.98 0.25 8.45
N THR A 100 -12.74 1.28 8.08
CA THR A 100 -12.24 2.64 7.81
C THR A 100 -11.72 3.34 9.07
N GLY A 101 -10.52 3.92 8.98
CA GLY A 101 -9.97 4.80 10.01
C GLY A 101 -9.52 4.10 11.29
N LYS A 102 -9.12 2.81 11.22
CA LYS A 102 -8.56 2.12 12.38
C LYS A 102 -7.27 2.82 12.82
N LYS A 103 -7.18 3.23 14.08
CA LYS A 103 -5.99 3.90 14.63
C LYS A 103 -4.77 2.96 14.59
N VAL A 104 -3.63 3.50 14.20
CA VAL A 104 -2.32 2.85 14.27
C VAL A 104 -1.54 3.49 15.43
N HIS A 105 -0.96 2.65 16.28
CA HIS A 105 -0.26 3.07 17.49
C HIS A 105 1.23 2.76 17.38
N ALA A 106 2.08 3.68 17.83
CA ALA A 106 3.52 3.45 17.97
C ALA A 106 3.80 2.38 19.02
N SER A 107 4.68 1.44 18.70
CA SER A 107 4.95 0.25 19.52
C SER A 107 5.48 0.59 20.91
N GLY A 108 6.34 1.61 21.02
CA GLY A 108 6.99 1.97 22.29
C GLY A 108 6.21 2.94 23.19
N SER A 109 5.34 3.78 22.62
CA SER A 109 4.65 4.85 23.37
C SER A 109 3.14 4.70 23.44
N GLY A 110 2.54 3.85 22.60
CA GLY A 110 1.09 3.74 22.44
C GLY A 110 0.44 4.98 21.81
N ARG A 111 1.22 6.01 21.45
CA ARG A 111 0.73 7.21 20.78
C ARG A 111 0.14 6.84 19.42
N VAL A 112 -0.98 7.46 19.07
CA VAL A 112 -1.56 7.35 17.73
C VAL A 112 -0.63 8.04 16.74
N ILE A 113 -0.19 7.31 15.72
CA ILE A 113 0.72 7.79 14.69
C ILE A 113 0.06 7.89 13.31
N GLY A 114 -1.15 7.37 13.17
CA GLY A 114 -1.91 7.46 11.94
C GLY A 114 -3.17 6.64 11.99
N SER A 115 -3.75 6.43 10.81
CA SER A 115 -4.90 5.55 10.62
C SER A 115 -4.67 4.61 9.45
N ARG A 116 -5.37 3.47 9.49
CA ARG A 116 -5.40 2.46 8.43
C ARG A 116 -6.84 2.24 8.00
N THR A 117 -7.06 2.29 6.69
CA THR A 117 -8.31 1.89 6.06
C THR A 117 -8.05 0.74 5.10
N LYS A 118 -8.87 -0.31 5.15
CA LYS A 118 -8.81 -1.42 4.20
C LYS A 118 -9.81 -1.16 3.07
N PHE A 119 -9.46 -1.50 1.84
CA PHE A 119 -10.34 -1.43 0.69
C PHE A 119 -10.29 -2.74 -0.10
N LEU A 120 -11.46 -3.21 -0.53
CA LEU A 120 -11.62 -4.33 -1.45
C LEU A 120 -12.09 -3.80 -2.80
N TYR A 121 -11.42 -4.18 -3.89
CA TYR A 121 -11.84 -3.77 -5.23
C TYR A 121 -12.97 -4.64 -5.74
N MET A 122 -14.07 -4.00 -6.13
CA MET A 122 -15.25 -4.63 -6.71
C MET A 122 -15.40 -4.21 -8.18
N LYS A 123 -15.58 -5.19 -9.05
CA LYS A 123 -15.92 -5.05 -10.47
C LYS A 123 -16.79 -6.23 -10.89
N PRO A 124 -18.11 -6.20 -10.59
CA PRO A 124 -19.03 -7.29 -10.90
C PRO A 124 -18.93 -7.75 -12.36
N GLY A 125 -18.98 -9.06 -12.57
CA GLY A 125 -18.85 -9.67 -13.91
C GLY A 125 -17.42 -9.76 -14.44
N SER A 126 -16.41 -9.38 -13.65
CA SER A 126 -15.00 -9.54 -14.01
C SER A 126 -14.35 -10.68 -13.24
N VAL A 127 -13.42 -11.39 -13.86
CA VAL A 127 -12.52 -12.35 -13.17
C VAL A 127 -11.60 -11.69 -12.14
N GLN A 128 -11.56 -10.36 -12.08
CA GLN A 128 -10.79 -9.58 -11.11
C GLN A 128 -11.64 -9.10 -9.93
N ASP A 129 -12.95 -9.38 -9.92
CA ASP A 129 -13.88 -8.98 -8.87
C ASP A 129 -13.46 -9.55 -7.51
N GLY A 130 -13.33 -8.71 -6.49
CA GLY A 130 -12.96 -9.12 -5.14
C GLY A 130 -11.55 -9.70 -4.98
N ARG A 131 -10.69 -9.60 -6.00
CA ARG A 131 -9.32 -10.18 -5.97
C ARG A 131 -8.21 -9.20 -5.58
N TRP A 132 -8.55 -7.94 -5.36
CA TRP A 132 -7.57 -6.89 -5.07
C TRP A 132 -7.88 -6.20 -3.76
N LEU A 133 -6.86 -6.10 -2.92
CA LEU A 133 -6.93 -5.48 -1.61
C LEU A 133 -5.98 -4.29 -1.57
N MET A 134 -6.42 -3.22 -0.91
CA MET A 134 -5.55 -2.09 -0.60
C MET A 134 -5.65 -1.72 0.87
N HIS A 135 -4.51 -1.40 1.48
CA HIS A 135 -4.48 -0.69 2.77
C HIS A 135 -4.01 0.73 2.54
N GLU A 136 -4.84 1.69 2.90
CA GLU A 136 -4.51 3.11 2.92
C GLU A 136 -4.01 3.46 4.32
N LEU A 137 -2.82 4.05 4.40
CA LEU A 137 -2.23 4.59 5.61
C LEU A 137 -2.20 6.12 5.51
N GLU A 138 -2.75 6.77 6.52
CA GLU A 138 -2.74 8.24 6.68
C GLU A 138 -1.96 8.59 7.94
N LEU A 139 -1.01 9.52 7.82
CA LEU A 139 -0.21 10.00 8.95
C LEU A 139 -1.05 10.89 9.86
N ASP A 140 -0.88 10.74 11.17
CA ASP A 140 -1.56 11.61 12.13
C ASP A 140 -1.04 13.06 12.02
N GLU A 141 -1.97 14.02 11.98
CA GLU A 141 -1.64 15.44 11.79
C GLU A 141 -0.72 15.98 12.90
N SER A 142 -0.74 15.39 14.10
CA SER A 142 0.12 15.81 15.22
C SER A 142 1.61 15.49 15.02
N LEU A 143 1.95 14.71 13.99
CA LEU A 143 3.32 14.38 13.61
C LEU A 143 3.88 15.28 12.51
N LEU A 144 3.03 16.07 11.86
CA LEU A 144 3.42 16.97 10.78
C LEU A 144 4.10 18.22 11.33
N HIS A 145 5.30 18.50 10.82
CA HIS A 145 6.01 19.75 11.14
C HIS A 145 5.43 20.84 10.23
N ARG A 146 4.44 21.59 10.74
CA ARG A 146 3.90 22.75 10.03
C ARG A 146 4.94 23.86 10.00
N LYS A 147 5.83 23.86 9.00
CA LYS A 147 6.46 25.09 8.54
C LYS A 147 5.46 25.80 7.65
N ASP A 148 5.23 27.09 7.93
CA ASP A 148 4.25 27.90 7.25
C ASP A 148 4.39 27.89 5.71
N GLU A 149 3.24 28.07 5.05
CA GLU A 149 3.02 28.45 3.63
C GLU A 149 3.01 27.41 2.50
N VAL A 150 3.37 26.13 2.67
CA VAL A 150 3.03 25.11 1.64
C VAL A 150 1.83 24.28 2.08
N LYS A 151 0.66 24.93 2.10
CA LYS A 151 -0.61 24.21 1.96
C LYS A 151 -0.57 23.50 0.61
N GLU A 152 -0.79 22.19 0.59
CA GLU A 152 -1.92 21.58 -0.15
C GLU A 152 -1.75 20.09 -0.45
N LYS A 153 -0.52 19.54 -0.47
CA LYS A 153 -0.32 18.12 -0.78
C LYS A 153 -0.23 17.28 0.48
N ARG A 154 -1.35 16.67 0.84
CA ARG A 154 -1.33 15.54 1.76
C ARG A 154 -1.04 14.27 0.95
N TYR A 155 -0.10 13.47 1.42
CA TYR A 155 0.20 12.16 0.83
C TYR A 155 -0.44 11.06 1.66
N LEU A 156 -0.83 9.98 0.99
CA LEU A 156 -1.20 8.71 1.61
C LEU A 156 -0.19 7.66 1.17
N LEU A 157 0.03 6.65 2.02
CA LEU A 157 0.76 5.45 1.65
C LEU A 157 -0.22 4.30 1.45
N CYS A 158 -0.24 3.74 0.25
CA CYS A 158 -1.12 2.65 -0.14
C CYS A 158 -0.33 1.36 -0.31
N ILE A 159 -0.80 0.28 0.31
CA ILE A 159 -0.28 -1.07 0.15
C ILE A 159 -1.25 -1.84 -0.74
N LEU A 160 -0.88 -2.11 -1.98
CA LEU A 160 -1.68 -2.90 -2.93
C LEU A 160 -1.28 -4.37 -2.85
N ARG A 161 -2.27 -5.25 -2.79
CA ARG A 161 -2.07 -6.71 -2.71
C ARG A 161 -3.09 -7.45 -3.55
N LYS A 162 -2.63 -8.49 -4.24
CA LYS A 162 -3.50 -9.48 -4.86
C LYS A 162 -3.91 -10.53 -3.83
N ILE A 163 -5.20 -10.82 -3.75
CA ILE A 163 -5.71 -11.93 -2.93
C ILE A 163 -5.52 -13.21 -3.74
N GLU A 164 -4.62 -14.08 -3.28
CA GLU A 164 -4.46 -15.39 -3.89
C GLU A 164 -5.65 -16.28 -3.56
N GLU A 165 -6.15 -17.00 -4.56
CA GLU A 165 -7.13 -18.04 -4.33
C GLU A 165 -6.46 -19.18 -3.56
N LYS A 166 -7.07 -19.58 -2.44
CA LYS A 166 -6.64 -20.79 -1.73
C LYS A 166 -6.80 -21.96 -2.70
N LYS A 167 -5.68 -22.50 -3.21
CA LYS A 167 -5.71 -23.79 -3.91
C LYS A 167 -6.20 -24.80 -2.89
N ASP A 168 -7.39 -25.37 -3.12
CA ASP A 168 -7.84 -26.53 -2.36
C ASP A 168 -6.73 -27.58 -2.42
N ARG A 169 -6.11 -27.84 -1.26
CA ARG A 169 -5.28 -29.02 -1.08
C ARG A 169 -6.21 -30.20 -1.25
N LYS A 170 -6.31 -30.75 -2.47
CA LYS A 170 -6.91 -32.05 -2.74
C LYS A 170 -6.35 -33.00 -1.69
N ARG A 171 -7.17 -33.38 -0.71
CA ARG A 171 -6.91 -34.52 0.15
C ARG A 171 -6.78 -35.71 -0.79
N GLY A 172 -5.56 -36.18 -1.01
CA GLY A 172 -5.34 -37.52 -1.54
C GLY A 172 -5.96 -38.47 -0.52
N ARG A 173 -7.18 -38.94 -0.81
CA ARG A 173 -7.59 -40.26 -0.35
C ARG A 173 -6.88 -41.22 -1.28
N ASP A 174 -5.80 -41.82 -0.77
CA ASP A 174 -5.42 -43.16 -1.24
C ASP A 174 -6.59 -44.08 -0.87
N GLU A 175 -7.39 -44.41 -1.87
CA GLU A 175 -8.03 -45.72 -1.96
C GLU A 175 -7.06 -46.60 -2.74
N GLY A 176 -6.48 -47.61 -2.09
CA GLY A 176 -5.49 -48.47 -2.72
C GLY A 176 -5.09 -49.67 -1.86
N GLN A 177 -5.99 -50.67 -1.87
CA GLN A 177 -5.81 -52.09 -1.52
C GLN A 177 -5.61 -52.50 -0.05
#